data_AF-A0A1C7LW40-F1
#
_entry.id   AF-A0A1C7LW40-F1
#
_cell.length_a   1.000
_cell.length_b   1.000
_cell.length_c   1.000
_cell.angle_alpha   90.00
_cell.angle_beta   90.00
_cell.angle_gamma   90.00
#
_symmetry.space_group_name_H-M   'P 1'
#
loop_
_entity.id
_entity.type
_entity.pdbx_description
1 polymer ?
#
loop_
_entity_poly.entity_id
_entity_poly.type
_entity_poly.pdbx_seq_one_letter_code
_entity_poly.pdbx_strand_id
1 'polypeptide(L)'
;MTAFNREKERLMDRMTRLEGDIDDLTSELSGLSAKLDGFRAELATPLAQNLTDEEEALIQTLGREVDQRQKNLLEFGKKKTSSIETLTRRSQDIEKEAEKSIISYKSNGARWRRLKKFAHVNKKAFEQYNNFTKQRDQLIQRREDLDSSAQSIEELVEVLDQRKDEAIERTFKQVASNFEEVFEKLVPAGRGRLIIQRRIDQDEEEVEEAEDTQQSSIDNYTGVSIRVSFNSKVDEGLRIQQLSGGQKSLVALATVFAIQKCDPAPFYLFDEIDANSTHNIAQQ
;
A
#
# COMPACT_ATOMS: atom_id res chain seq x y z
N MET A 1 19.27 5.26 45.89
CA MET A 1 19.56 4.40 47.05
C MET A 1 20.23 5.18 48.19
N THR A 2 21.26 5.99 47.95
CA THR A 2 22.01 6.68 49.04
C THR A 2 21.26 7.82 49.72
N ALA A 3 20.51 8.65 48.99
CA ALA A 3 19.77 9.77 49.59
C ALA A 3 18.61 9.30 50.49
N PHE A 4 17.90 8.25 50.07
CA PHE A 4 16.76 7.70 50.80
C PHE A 4 17.17 7.03 52.13
N ASN A 5 18.25 6.24 52.11
CA ASN A 5 18.78 5.64 53.34
C ASN A 5 19.22 6.69 54.36
N ARG A 6 19.80 7.81 53.89
CA ARG A 6 20.27 8.90 54.74
C ARG A 6 19.12 9.67 55.40
N GLU A 7 17.97 9.78 54.73
CA GLU A 7 16.77 10.42 55.29
C GLU A 7 16.06 9.49 56.28
N LYS A 8 15.99 8.17 55.99
CA LYS A 8 15.48 7.15 56.91
C LYS A 8 16.28 7.10 58.21
N GLU A 9 17.61 7.12 58.11
CA GLU A 9 18.52 7.08 59.26
C GLU A 9 18.38 8.33 60.16
N ARG A 10 18.24 9.53 59.56
CA ARG A 10 17.97 10.77 60.30
C ARG A 10 16.64 10.76 61.04
N LEU A 11 15.61 10.15 60.45
CA LEU A 11 14.30 10.05 61.11
C LEU A 11 14.33 9.01 62.24
N MET A 12 15.05 7.89 62.08
CA MET A 12 15.25 6.93 63.17
C MET A 12 16.02 7.56 64.34
N ASP A 13 17.11 8.27 64.08
CA ASP A 13 17.88 8.95 65.14
C ASP A 13 17.07 10.01 65.90
N ARG A 14 16.10 10.64 65.22
CA ARG A 14 15.22 11.60 65.88
C ARG A 14 14.16 10.91 66.74
N MET A 15 13.67 9.74 66.32
CA MET A 15 12.72 8.96 67.11
C MET A 15 13.39 8.43 68.39
N THR A 16 14.60 7.87 68.29
CA THR A 16 15.31 7.33 69.46
C THR A 16 15.67 8.39 70.50
N ARG A 17 16.05 9.60 70.06
CA ARG A 17 16.29 10.73 70.97
C ARG A 17 15.02 11.14 71.72
N LEU A 18 13.90 11.24 71.01
CA LEU A 18 12.61 11.58 71.64
C LEU A 18 12.12 10.48 72.57
N GLU A 19 12.48 9.22 72.35
CA GLU A 19 12.20 8.12 73.29
C GLU A 19 13.01 8.27 74.59
N GLY A 20 14.30 8.60 74.48
CA GLY A 20 15.17 8.84 75.64
C GLY A 20 14.71 10.01 76.51
N ASP A 21 14.41 11.16 75.91
CA ASP A 21 13.94 12.35 76.66
C ASP A 21 12.63 12.06 77.43
N ILE A 22 11.80 11.15 76.93
CA ILE A 22 10.55 10.76 77.59
C ILE A 22 10.83 9.84 78.76
N ASP A 23 11.71 8.86 78.61
CA ASP A 23 12.08 7.93 79.69
C ASP A 23 12.63 8.70 80.90
N ASP A 24 13.46 9.71 80.65
CA ASP A 24 13.99 10.61 81.67
C ASP A 24 12.88 11.40 82.40
N LEU A 25 11.96 12.01 81.64
CA LEU A 25 10.80 12.72 82.21
C LEU A 25 9.86 11.79 83.00
N THR A 26 9.65 10.55 82.57
CA THR A 26 8.87 9.57 83.34
C THR A 26 9.57 9.15 84.62
N SER A 27 10.90 9.01 84.59
CA SER A 27 11.71 8.74 85.78
C SER A 27 11.58 9.87 86.80
N GLU A 28 11.70 11.13 86.36
CA GLU A 28 11.52 12.32 87.22
C GLU A 28 10.12 12.38 87.86
N LEU A 29 9.07 12.09 87.07
CA LEU A 29 7.70 12.06 87.59
C LEU A 29 7.49 10.92 88.59
N SER A 30 8.06 9.74 88.35
CA SER A 30 8.00 8.62 89.31
C SER A 30 8.67 8.97 90.63
N GLY A 31 9.80 9.69 90.58
CA GLY A 31 10.50 10.16 91.76
C GLY A 31 9.73 11.23 92.53
N LEU A 32 9.04 12.14 91.83
CA LEU A 32 8.14 13.11 92.46
C LEU A 32 6.91 12.45 93.07
N SER A 33 6.32 11.46 92.41
CA SER A 33 5.20 10.68 92.94
C SER A 33 5.61 9.94 94.21
N ALA A 34 6.77 9.28 94.22
CA ALA A 34 7.28 8.58 95.40
C ALA A 34 7.54 9.53 96.58
N LYS A 35 8.01 10.77 96.31
CA LYS A 35 8.13 11.81 97.34
C LYS A 35 6.77 12.23 97.89
N LEU A 36 5.77 12.39 97.01
CA LEU A 36 4.41 12.76 97.41
C LEU A 36 3.75 11.66 98.24
N ASP A 37 3.94 10.40 97.86
CA ASP A 37 3.47 9.24 98.63
C ASP A 37 4.22 9.11 99.96
N GLY A 38 5.51 9.45 100.00
CA GLY A 38 6.29 9.59 101.24
C GLY A 38 5.69 10.63 102.19
N PHE A 39 5.40 11.84 101.70
CA PHE A 39 4.74 12.87 102.50
C PHE A 39 3.33 12.45 102.95
N ARG A 40 2.57 11.75 102.09
CA ARG A 40 1.27 11.18 102.47
C ARG A 40 1.38 10.09 103.55
N ALA A 41 2.44 9.28 103.52
CA ALA A 41 2.70 8.23 104.51
C ALA A 41 3.15 8.80 105.85
N GLU A 42 3.96 9.87 105.86
CA GLU A 42 4.33 10.60 107.08
C GLU A 42 3.08 11.18 107.78
N LEU A 43 2.15 11.74 106.99
CA LEU A 43 0.86 12.24 107.48
C LEU A 43 -0.13 11.15 107.93
N ALA A 44 0.08 9.88 107.54
CA ALA A 44 -0.78 8.75 107.92
C ALA A 44 -0.40 8.10 109.26
N THR A 45 0.73 8.50 109.86
CA THR A 45 1.09 8.08 111.24
C THR A 45 0.31 8.89 112.28
N PRO A 46 0.02 8.37 113.49
CA PRO A 46 -0.95 8.97 114.42
C PRO A 46 -0.37 10.16 115.20
N LEU A 47 0.13 11.16 114.49
CA LEU A 47 0.43 12.51 114.99
C LEU A 47 -0.38 13.57 114.22
N ALA A 48 -1.58 13.20 113.74
CA ALA A 48 -2.52 14.10 113.08
C ALA A 48 -3.40 14.86 114.09
N GLN A 49 -2.77 15.70 114.92
CA GLN A 49 -3.49 16.77 115.63
C GLN A 49 -2.68 18.05 115.50
N ASN A 50 -3.29 19.02 114.81
CA ASN A 50 -2.79 20.34 114.42
C ASN A 50 -2.05 20.38 113.08
N LEU A 51 -2.75 20.01 112.00
CA LEU A 51 -2.45 20.56 110.69
C LEU A 51 -2.84 22.04 110.68
N THR A 52 -1.94 22.88 110.17
CA THR A 52 -2.22 24.30 109.93
C THR A 52 -2.93 24.45 108.58
N ASP A 53 -3.92 25.34 108.45
CA ASP A 53 -4.69 25.54 107.20
C ASP A 53 -3.80 25.77 105.95
N GLU A 54 -2.58 26.26 106.15
CA GLU A 54 -1.58 26.49 105.10
C GLU A 54 -1.04 25.18 104.48
N GLU A 55 -0.86 24.12 105.28
CA GLU A 55 -0.32 22.84 104.82
C GLU A 55 -1.36 22.04 104.02
N GLU A 56 -2.64 22.10 104.41
CA GLU A 56 -3.75 21.53 103.63
C GLU A 56 -3.91 22.24 102.27
N ALA A 57 -3.77 23.57 102.24
CA ALA A 57 -3.81 24.34 101.00
C ALA A 57 -2.64 23.99 100.06
N LEU A 58 -1.45 23.74 100.62
CA LEU A 58 -0.29 23.30 99.85
C LEU A 58 -0.49 21.90 99.24
N ILE A 59 -1.07 20.96 99.99
CA ILE A 59 -1.38 19.62 99.48
C ILE A 59 -2.43 19.68 98.36
N GLN A 60 -3.45 20.53 98.48
CA GLN A 60 -4.43 20.70 97.40
C GLN A 60 -3.82 21.31 96.15
N THR A 61 -2.90 22.27 96.28
CA THR A 61 -2.23 22.88 95.11
C THR A 61 -1.28 21.89 94.44
N LEU A 62 -0.48 21.13 95.21
CA LEU A 62 0.34 20.05 94.66
C LEU A 62 -0.51 18.94 94.00
N GLY A 63 -1.63 18.55 94.60
CA GLY A 63 -2.55 17.56 94.03
C GLY A 63 -3.09 18.00 92.67
N ARG A 64 -3.52 19.27 92.55
CA ARG A 64 -3.94 19.87 91.28
C ARG A 64 -2.80 19.92 90.25
N GLU A 65 -1.58 20.21 90.69
CA GLU A 65 -0.42 20.24 89.79
C GLU A 65 -0.08 18.85 89.25
N VAL A 66 -0.14 17.82 90.09
CA VAL A 66 0.06 16.42 89.67
C VAL A 66 -1.01 15.98 88.68
N ASP A 67 -2.28 16.26 88.95
CA ASP A 67 -3.38 15.95 88.04
C ASP A 67 -3.22 16.66 86.69
N GLN A 68 -2.75 17.91 86.71
CA GLN A 68 -2.48 18.68 85.50
C GLN A 68 -1.31 18.09 84.70
N ARG A 69 -0.24 17.68 85.36
CA ARG A 69 0.90 17.01 84.72
C ARG A 69 0.49 15.65 84.13
N GLN A 70 -0.36 14.90 84.83
CA GLN A 70 -0.87 13.60 84.35
C GLN A 70 -1.76 13.76 83.10
N LYS A 71 -2.60 14.80 83.04
CA LYS A 71 -3.37 15.15 81.83
C LYS A 71 -2.48 15.54 80.66
N ASN A 72 -1.47 16.37 80.89
CA ASN A 72 -0.52 16.78 79.86
C ASN A 72 0.25 15.59 79.28
N LEU A 73 0.64 14.62 80.12
CA LEU A 73 1.31 13.39 79.68
C LEU A 73 0.40 12.55 78.77
N LEU A 74 -0.88 12.45 79.10
CA LEU A 74 -1.85 11.68 78.32
C LEU A 74 -2.11 12.34 76.95
N GLU A 75 -2.16 13.67 76.88
CA GLU A 75 -2.18 14.39 75.61
C GLU A 75 -0.90 14.21 74.79
N PHE A 76 0.26 14.24 75.45
CA PHE A 76 1.55 14.03 74.79
C PHE A 76 1.65 12.59 74.23
N GLY A 77 1.17 11.60 74.98
CA GLY A 77 1.06 10.22 74.53
C GLY A 77 0.17 10.07 73.30
N LYS A 78 -0.99 10.73 73.26
CA LYS A 78 -1.87 10.74 72.06
C LYS A 78 -1.18 11.38 70.84
N LYS A 79 -0.49 12.52 71.03
CA LYS A 79 0.29 13.17 69.98
C LYS A 79 1.42 12.27 69.47
N LYS A 80 2.10 11.53 70.37
CA LYS A 80 3.12 10.52 70.03
C LYS A 80 2.53 9.43 69.15
N THR A 81 1.42 8.80 69.55
CA THR A 81 0.80 7.72 68.78
C THR A 81 0.42 8.20 67.37
N SER A 82 -0.20 9.38 67.24
CA SER A 82 -0.56 9.94 65.92
C SER A 82 0.66 10.29 65.04
N SER A 83 1.75 10.77 65.65
CA SER A 83 2.99 11.07 64.93
C SER A 83 3.71 9.80 64.48
N ILE A 84 3.71 8.76 65.31
CA ILE A 84 4.25 7.45 64.94
C ILE A 84 3.44 6.84 63.79
N GLU A 85 2.11 6.82 63.90
CA GLU A 85 1.24 6.29 62.84
C GLU A 85 1.44 6.99 61.50
N THR A 86 1.58 8.32 61.50
CA THR A 86 1.83 9.08 60.26
C THR A 86 3.21 8.79 59.67
N LEU A 87 4.25 8.67 60.50
CA LEU A 87 5.59 8.28 60.05
C LEU A 87 5.61 6.84 59.52
N THR A 88 4.90 5.90 60.16
CA THR A 88 4.78 4.51 59.71
C THR A 88 4.10 4.43 58.35
N ARG A 89 2.97 5.14 58.15
CA ARG A 89 2.29 5.21 56.85
C ARG A 89 3.21 5.76 55.77
N ARG A 90 3.91 6.86 56.05
CA ARG A 90 4.86 7.47 55.12
C ARG A 90 6.01 6.52 54.78
N SER A 91 6.53 5.76 55.73
CA SER A 91 7.57 4.75 55.48
C SER A 91 7.07 3.65 54.53
N GLN A 92 5.85 3.13 54.76
CA GLN A 92 5.26 2.10 53.91
C GLN A 92 4.99 2.60 52.49
N ASP A 93 4.54 3.84 52.34
CA ASP A 93 4.30 4.44 51.02
C ASP A 93 5.59 4.60 50.23
N ILE A 94 6.69 5.00 50.89
CA ILE A 94 7.98 5.13 50.19
C ILE A 94 8.56 3.75 49.83
N GLU A 95 8.38 2.73 50.67
CA GLU A 95 8.78 1.35 50.35
C GLU A 95 8.03 0.81 49.13
N LYS A 96 6.71 1.01 49.06
CA LYS A 96 5.90 0.63 47.89
C LYS A 96 6.34 1.36 46.61
N GLU A 97 6.66 2.65 46.72
CA GLU A 97 7.10 3.44 45.56
C GLU A 97 8.50 3.00 45.08
N ALA A 98 9.40 2.68 46.02
CA ALA A 98 10.71 2.11 45.71
C ALA A 98 10.55 0.75 45.00
N GLU A 99 9.68 -0.14 45.47
CA GLU A 99 9.41 -1.42 44.82
C GLU A 99 8.89 -1.27 43.39
N LYS A 100 7.89 -0.38 43.18
CA LYS A 100 7.36 -0.08 41.83
C LYS A 100 8.45 0.40 40.89
N SER A 101 9.32 1.31 41.37
CA SER A 101 10.43 1.82 40.57
C SER A 101 11.39 0.69 40.17
N ILE A 102 11.76 -0.19 41.11
CA ILE A 102 12.66 -1.33 40.87
C ILE A 102 12.06 -2.32 39.85
N ILE A 103 10.76 -2.63 39.96
CA ILE A 103 10.06 -3.52 39.03
C ILE A 103 10.06 -2.91 37.62
N SER A 104 9.79 -1.61 37.50
CA SER A 104 9.85 -0.89 36.22
C SER A 104 11.24 -0.99 35.58
N TYR A 105 12.32 -0.73 36.35
CA TYR A 105 13.69 -0.85 35.85
C TYR A 105 14.05 -2.29 35.42
N LYS A 106 13.65 -3.30 36.20
CA LYS A 106 13.88 -4.72 35.87
C LYS A 106 13.14 -5.14 34.60
N SER A 107 11.88 -4.72 34.45
CA SER A 107 11.04 -5.00 33.27
C SER A 107 11.63 -4.35 32.02
N ASN A 108 12.06 -3.09 32.14
CA ASN A 108 12.78 -2.38 31.08
C ASN A 108 14.06 -3.11 30.70
N GLY A 109 14.87 -3.57 31.68
CA GLY A 109 16.08 -4.35 31.43
C GLY A 109 15.83 -5.69 30.73
N ALA A 110 14.72 -6.38 31.02
CA ALA A 110 14.31 -7.58 30.30
C ALA A 110 13.88 -7.26 28.85
N ARG A 111 13.18 -6.14 28.64
CA ARG A 111 12.79 -5.65 27.31
C ARG A 111 14.01 -5.28 26.46
N TRP A 112 14.99 -4.59 27.04
CA TRP A 112 16.27 -4.28 26.41
C TRP A 112 17.06 -5.55 26.04
N ARG A 113 17.08 -6.58 26.89
CA ARG A 113 17.72 -7.87 26.56
C ARG A 113 17.04 -8.58 25.39
N ARG A 114 15.70 -8.53 25.30
CA ARG A 114 14.96 -9.07 24.14
C ARG A 114 15.27 -8.30 22.86
N LEU A 115 15.32 -6.97 22.92
CA LEU A 115 15.68 -6.12 21.78
C LEU A 115 17.10 -6.38 21.29
N LYS A 116 18.07 -6.62 22.19
CA LYS A 116 19.45 -6.98 21.82
C LYS A 116 19.56 -8.31 21.06
N LYS A 117 18.59 -9.24 21.18
CA LYS A 117 18.58 -10.46 20.36
C LYS A 117 18.39 -10.16 18.88
N PHE A 118 17.71 -9.05 18.55
CA PHE A 118 17.64 -8.51 17.20
C PHE A 118 18.83 -7.57 16.96
N ALA A 119 20.06 -8.11 17.03
CA ALA A 119 21.28 -7.30 16.87
C ALA A 119 21.46 -6.75 15.44
N HIS A 120 20.89 -7.44 14.44
CA HIS A 120 21.03 -7.12 13.03
C HIS A 120 19.75 -6.48 12.45
N VAL A 121 19.21 -5.45 13.10
CA VAL A 121 18.11 -4.67 12.51
C VAL A 121 18.68 -3.74 11.45
N ASN A 122 18.09 -3.79 10.25
CA ASN A 122 18.40 -2.85 9.18
C ASN A 122 17.92 -1.44 9.54
N LYS A 123 18.86 -0.57 9.93
CA LYS A 123 18.57 0.82 10.31
C LYS A 123 18.13 1.70 9.13
N LYS A 124 18.43 1.28 7.89
CA LYS A 124 18.01 1.98 6.66
C LYS A 124 16.65 1.51 6.15
N ALA A 125 16.00 0.57 6.85
CA ALA A 125 14.73 -0.03 6.40
C ALA A 125 13.65 1.02 6.12
N PHE A 126 13.57 2.07 6.95
CA PHE A 126 12.59 3.14 6.75
C PHE A 126 12.84 3.95 5.46
N GLU A 127 14.08 4.35 5.21
CA GLU A 127 14.45 5.07 3.98
C GLU A 127 14.28 4.20 2.73
N GLN A 128 14.71 2.94 2.81
CA GLN A 128 14.58 1.97 1.72
C GLN A 128 13.10 1.67 1.42
N TYR A 129 12.27 1.51 2.45
CA TYR A 129 10.83 1.32 2.29
C TYR A 129 10.20 2.50 1.54
N ASN A 130 10.51 3.73 1.93
CA ASN A 130 9.98 4.92 1.27
C ASN A 130 10.45 5.03 -0.20
N ASN A 131 11.72 4.72 -0.47
CA ASN A 131 12.26 4.75 -1.83
C ASN A 131 11.64 3.66 -2.71
N PHE A 132 11.59 2.42 -2.24
CA PHE A 132 11.00 1.30 -2.97
C PHE A 132 9.49 1.47 -3.15
N THR A 133 8.78 2.09 -2.20
CA THR A 133 7.36 2.43 -2.38
C THR A 133 7.18 3.40 -3.54
N LYS A 134 7.97 4.48 -3.59
CA LYS A 134 7.93 5.44 -4.72
C LYS A 134 8.27 4.78 -6.06
N GLN A 135 9.31 3.94 -6.09
CA GLN A 135 9.70 3.23 -7.31
C GLN A 135 8.61 2.26 -7.77
N ARG A 136 7.99 1.52 -6.84
CA ARG A 136 6.86 0.65 -7.13
C ARG A 136 5.72 1.44 -7.74
N ASP A 137 5.34 2.56 -7.13
CA ASP A 137 4.21 3.37 -7.61
C ASP A 137 4.48 3.92 -9.04
N GLN A 138 5.72 4.37 -9.31
CA GLN A 138 6.14 4.76 -10.66
C GLN A 138 6.09 3.62 -11.67
N LEU A 139 6.51 2.41 -11.28
CA LEU A 139 6.47 1.23 -12.15
C LEU A 139 5.05 0.77 -12.43
N ILE A 140 4.15 0.85 -11.43
CA ILE A 140 2.73 0.54 -11.60
C ILE A 140 2.11 1.52 -12.61
N GLN A 141 2.33 2.83 -12.43
CA GLN A 141 1.81 3.84 -13.35
C GLN A 141 2.32 3.62 -14.78
N ARG A 142 3.62 3.35 -14.95
CA ARG A 142 4.18 3.03 -16.28
C ARG A 142 3.59 1.76 -16.88
N ARG A 143 3.26 0.76 -16.06
CA ARG A 143 2.61 -0.46 -16.55
C ARG A 143 1.22 -0.14 -17.07
N GLU A 144 0.43 0.63 -16.33
CA GLU A 144 -0.91 1.06 -16.76
C GLU A 144 -0.86 1.88 -18.06
N ASP A 145 0.11 2.80 -18.19
CA ASP A 145 0.32 3.56 -19.42
C ASP A 145 0.68 2.64 -20.61
N LEU A 146 1.54 1.64 -20.38
CA LEU A 146 1.91 0.66 -21.41
C LEU A 146 0.74 -0.26 -21.80
N ASP A 147 -0.03 -0.73 -20.82
CA ASP A 147 -1.20 -1.59 -21.04
C ASP A 147 -2.24 -0.83 -21.89
N SER A 148 -2.52 0.44 -21.56
CA SER A 148 -3.43 1.28 -22.36
C SER A 148 -2.90 1.60 -23.76
N SER A 149 -1.59 1.80 -23.91
CA SER A 149 -0.95 2.04 -25.20
C SER A 149 -0.99 0.80 -26.09
N ALA A 150 -0.77 -0.39 -25.52
CA ALA A 150 -0.87 -1.65 -26.24
C ALA A 150 -2.29 -1.85 -26.78
N GLN A 151 -3.30 -1.66 -25.93
CA GLN A 151 -4.71 -1.74 -26.35
C GLN A 151 -5.04 -0.73 -27.46
N SER A 152 -4.56 0.50 -27.35
CA SER A 152 -4.78 1.53 -28.38
C SER A 152 -4.13 1.16 -29.73
N ILE A 153 -3.00 0.45 -29.71
CA ILE A 153 -2.33 -0.02 -30.93
C ILE A 153 -3.12 -1.19 -31.54
N GLU A 154 -3.62 -2.13 -30.73
CA GLU A 154 -4.46 -3.23 -31.21
C GLU A 154 -5.74 -2.70 -31.88
N GLU A 155 -6.45 -1.77 -31.24
CA GLU A 155 -7.62 -1.11 -31.83
C GLU A 155 -7.29 -0.37 -33.12
N LEU A 156 -6.13 0.29 -33.19
CA LEU A 156 -5.67 0.96 -34.42
C LEU A 156 -5.40 -0.03 -35.55
N VAL A 157 -4.80 -1.20 -35.24
CA VAL A 157 -4.55 -2.25 -36.22
C VAL A 157 -5.86 -2.77 -36.79
N GLU A 158 -6.86 -3.06 -35.93
CA GLU A 158 -8.19 -3.52 -36.36
C GLU A 158 -8.87 -2.52 -37.30
N VAL A 159 -8.87 -1.22 -36.93
CA VAL A 159 -9.46 -0.17 -37.77
C VAL A 159 -8.71 -0.02 -39.10
N LEU A 160 -7.39 -0.16 -39.09
CA LEU A 160 -6.57 -0.03 -40.27
C LEU A 160 -6.77 -1.22 -41.23
N ASP A 161 -6.91 -2.44 -40.71
CA ASP A 161 -7.21 -3.62 -41.51
C ASP A 161 -8.62 -3.56 -42.11
N GLN A 162 -9.63 -3.15 -41.35
CA GLN A 162 -10.98 -2.92 -41.90
C GLN A 162 -10.97 -1.88 -43.03
N ARG A 163 -10.26 -0.75 -42.84
CA ARG A 163 -10.12 0.28 -43.89
C ARG A 163 -9.38 -0.23 -45.11
N LYS A 164 -8.38 -1.09 -44.94
CA LYS A 164 -7.64 -1.70 -46.04
C LYS A 164 -8.54 -2.65 -46.85
N ASP A 165 -9.33 -3.48 -46.20
CA ASP A 165 -10.30 -4.36 -46.88
C ASP A 165 -11.32 -3.57 -47.68
N GLU A 166 -11.92 -2.53 -47.07
CA GLU A 166 -12.88 -1.65 -47.75
C GLU A 166 -12.23 -0.94 -48.96
N ALA A 167 -10.98 -0.49 -48.83
CA ALA A 167 -10.25 0.14 -49.91
C ALA A 167 -9.93 -0.85 -51.04
N ILE A 168 -9.51 -2.08 -50.72
CA ILE A 168 -9.25 -3.15 -51.71
C ILE A 168 -10.54 -3.50 -52.45
N GLU A 169 -11.64 -3.73 -51.75
CA GLU A 169 -12.92 -4.09 -52.39
C GLU A 169 -13.45 -2.96 -53.29
N ARG A 170 -13.35 -1.71 -52.81
CA ARG A 170 -13.78 -0.53 -53.57
C ARG A 170 -12.95 -0.34 -54.83
N THR A 171 -11.62 -0.40 -54.71
CA THR A 171 -10.71 -0.25 -55.86
C THR A 171 -10.88 -1.41 -56.85
N PHE A 172 -11.02 -2.65 -56.37
CA PHE A 172 -11.28 -3.80 -57.22
C PHE A 172 -12.59 -3.66 -57.99
N LYS A 173 -13.69 -3.28 -57.34
CA LYS A 173 -14.98 -3.04 -58.01
C LYS A 173 -14.87 -1.97 -59.10
N GLN A 174 -14.15 -0.89 -58.83
CA GLN A 174 -13.94 0.19 -59.79
C GLN A 174 -13.11 -0.28 -61.00
N VAL A 175 -12.01 -0.98 -60.75
CA VAL A 175 -11.15 -1.53 -61.81
C VAL A 175 -11.90 -2.58 -62.62
N ALA A 176 -12.69 -3.46 -62.00
CA ALA A 176 -13.49 -4.47 -62.68
C ALA A 176 -14.56 -3.84 -63.61
N SER A 177 -15.26 -2.80 -63.15
CA SER A 177 -16.23 -2.08 -63.98
C SER A 177 -15.55 -1.37 -65.15
N ASN A 178 -14.41 -0.71 -64.90
CA ASN A 178 -13.65 -0.04 -65.95
C ASN A 178 -13.07 -1.03 -66.96
N PHE A 179 -12.67 -2.23 -66.50
CA PHE A 179 -12.15 -3.29 -67.35
C PHE A 179 -13.22 -3.81 -68.30
N GLU A 180 -14.45 -4.06 -67.83
CA GLU A 180 -15.56 -4.48 -68.70
C GLU A 180 -15.84 -3.42 -69.78
N GLU A 181 -15.86 -2.14 -69.42
CA GLU A 181 -16.09 -1.03 -70.36
C GLU A 181 -14.96 -0.87 -71.38
N VAL A 182 -13.70 -0.97 -70.95
CA VAL A 182 -12.53 -0.85 -71.84
C VAL A 182 -12.43 -2.07 -72.77
N PHE A 183 -12.70 -3.26 -72.24
CA PHE A 183 -12.65 -4.50 -73.02
C PHE A 183 -13.73 -4.53 -74.10
N GLU A 184 -14.95 -4.08 -73.81
CA GLU A 184 -16.03 -3.99 -74.80
C GLU A 184 -15.70 -2.98 -75.92
N LYS A 185 -14.97 -1.90 -75.62
CA LYS A 185 -14.50 -0.95 -76.63
C LYS A 185 -13.40 -1.51 -77.54
N LEU A 186 -12.51 -2.35 -76.99
CA LEU A 186 -11.43 -2.98 -77.75
C LEU A 186 -11.91 -4.21 -78.55
N VAL A 187 -12.92 -4.94 -78.03
CA VAL A 187 -13.48 -6.14 -78.65
C VAL A 187 -15.02 -6.06 -78.61
N PRO A 188 -15.68 -5.56 -79.67
CA PRO A 188 -17.14 -5.33 -79.68
C PRO A 188 -18.00 -6.58 -79.43
N ALA A 189 -17.49 -7.76 -79.79
CA ALA A 189 -18.16 -9.05 -79.62
C ALA A 189 -17.73 -9.83 -78.36
N GLY A 190 -16.79 -9.28 -77.59
CA GLY A 190 -16.19 -9.95 -76.44
C GLY A 190 -16.72 -9.45 -75.09
N ARG A 191 -16.45 -10.21 -74.03
CA ARG A 191 -16.71 -9.81 -72.65
C ARG A 191 -15.55 -10.19 -71.75
N GLY A 192 -15.14 -9.29 -70.86
CA GLY A 192 -14.09 -9.53 -69.88
C GLY A 192 -14.58 -9.30 -68.46
N ARG A 193 -14.19 -10.17 -67.52
CA ARG A 193 -14.46 -10.00 -66.09
C ARG A 193 -13.22 -10.31 -65.27
N LEU A 194 -12.99 -9.49 -64.25
CA LEU A 194 -12.00 -9.73 -63.20
C LEU A 194 -12.69 -10.46 -62.04
N ILE A 195 -12.03 -11.47 -61.50
CA ILE A 195 -12.51 -12.25 -60.35
C ILE A 195 -11.40 -12.27 -59.31
N ILE A 196 -11.69 -11.74 -58.13
CA ILE A 196 -10.79 -11.78 -56.99
C ILE A 196 -10.73 -13.22 -56.46
N GLN A 197 -9.53 -13.74 -56.20
CA GLN A 197 -9.33 -15.08 -55.65
C GLN A 197 -9.01 -14.96 -54.16
N ARG A 198 -9.73 -15.74 -53.35
CA ARG A 198 -9.46 -15.86 -51.91
C ARG A 198 -8.90 -17.23 -51.56
N ARG A 199 -8.06 -17.33 -50.52
CA ARG A 199 -7.46 -18.59 -50.01
C ARG A 199 -8.55 -19.59 -49.62
N ILE A 200 -9.62 -19.10 -49.01
CA ILE A 200 -10.77 -19.90 -48.58
C ILE A 200 -11.42 -20.65 -49.77
N ASP A 201 -11.32 -20.13 -50.99
CA ASP A 201 -11.90 -20.75 -52.18
C ASP A 201 -11.00 -21.86 -52.79
N GLN A 202 -9.76 -22.03 -52.30
CA GLN A 202 -8.77 -22.99 -52.84
C GLN A 202 -8.59 -24.23 -51.97
N ASP A 203 -8.92 -24.15 -50.67
CA ASP A 203 -8.58 -25.17 -49.68
C ASP A 203 -9.83 -25.81 -49.02
N GLU A 204 -10.97 -25.96 -49.71
CA GLU A 204 -12.16 -26.66 -49.14
C GLU A 204 -11.89 -28.14 -48.77
N GLU A 205 -10.73 -28.72 -49.12
CA GLU A 205 -10.37 -30.12 -48.78
C GLU A 205 -9.41 -30.27 -47.57
N GLU A 206 -8.84 -29.20 -46.99
CA GLU A 206 -7.83 -29.30 -45.91
C GLU A 206 -8.08 -28.40 -44.66
N VAL A 207 -9.29 -27.86 -44.43
CA VAL A 207 -9.56 -26.91 -43.31
C VAL A 207 -9.95 -27.56 -41.97
N GLU A 208 -9.56 -28.79 -41.65
CA GLU A 208 -9.86 -29.36 -40.31
C GLU A 208 -8.80 -29.07 -39.23
N GLU A 209 -7.64 -28.49 -39.54
CA GLU A 209 -6.54 -28.32 -38.56
C GLU A 209 -5.93 -26.91 -38.45
N ALA A 210 -6.65 -25.84 -38.82
CA ALA A 210 -6.17 -24.48 -38.58
C ALA A 210 -6.86 -23.85 -37.35
N GLU A 211 -6.38 -24.24 -36.17
CA GLU A 211 -6.71 -23.57 -34.90
C GLU A 211 -6.29 -22.08 -34.93
N ASP A 212 -7.28 -21.21 -34.74
CA ASP A 212 -7.21 -19.95 -33.97
C ASP A 212 -6.13 -18.90 -34.31
N THR A 213 -5.53 -18.93 -35.49
CA THR A 213 -4.86 -17.73 -36.02
C THR A 213 -5.89 -16.83 -36.68
N GLN A 214 -6.25 -15.75 -35.97
CA GLN A 214 -6.80 -14.52 -36.54
C GLN A 214 -5.80 -13.91 -37.54
N GLN A 215 -5.52 -14.63 -38.63
CA GLN A 215 -4.77 -14.09 -39.76
C GLN A 215 -5.64 -13.03 -40.41
N SER A 216 -5.04 -11.85 -40.55
CA SER A 216 -5.67 -10.66 -41.08
C SER A 216 -6.47 -10.99 -42.35
N SER A 217 -7.68 -10.44 -42.47
CA SER A 217 -8.57 -10.61 -43.62
C SER A 217 -7.89 -10.37 -44.98
N ILE A 218 -6.77 -9.66 -44.99
CA ILE A 218 -5.93 -9.36 -46.15
C ILE A 218 -5.14 -10.58 -46.62
N ASP A 219 -4.69 -11.45 -45.71
CA ASP A 219 -3.99 -12.69 -46.05
C ASP A 219 -4.90 -13.68 -46.80
N ASN A 220 -6.23 -13.45 -46.76
CA ASN A 220 -7.20 -14.22 -47.52
C ASN A 220 -7.15 -13.94 -49.02
N TYR A 221 -6.54 -12.86 -49.52
CA TYR A 221 -6.48 -12.60 -50.96
C TYR A 221 -5.25 -13.26 -51.60
N THR A 222 -5.44 -14.21 -52.52
CA THR A 222 -4.34 -14.91 -53.22
C THR A 222 -3.94 -14.24 -54.52
N GLY A 223 -4.89 -13.59 -55.19
CA GLY A 223 -4.65 -12.95 -56.46
C GLY A 223 -5.93 -12.54 -57.20
N VAL A 224 -5.76 -12.19 -58.47
CA VAL A 224 -6.87 -11.83 -59.36
C VAL A 224 -6.80 -12.71 -60.59
N SER A 225 -7.91 -13.36 -60.92
CA SER A 225 -8.06 -14.13 -62.15
C SER A 225 -8.88 -13.35 -63.18
N ILE A 226 -8.50 -13.49 -64.45
CA ILE A 226 -9.14 -12.82 -65.58
C ILE A 226 -9.87 -13.88 -66.41
N ARG A 227 -11.17 -13.70 -66.63
CA ARG A 227 -11.96 -14.52 -67.57
C ARG A 227 -12.42 -13.63 -68.73
N VAL A 228 -12.12 -14.06 -69.95
CA VAL A 228 -12.44 -13.29 -71.16
C VAL A 228 -13.01 -14.18 -72.25
N SER A 229 -14.02 -13.69 -72.94
CA SER A 229 -14.58 -14.27 -74.16
C SER A 229 -14.37 -13.30 -75.32
N PHE A 230 -13.94 -13.79 -76.48
CA PHE A 230 -13.70 -12.97 -77.68
C PHE A 230 -14.77 -13.16 -78.76
N ASN A 231 -15.49 -14.28 -78.73
CA ASN A 231 -16.36 -14.74 -79.82
C ASN A 231 -17.86 -14.68 -79.48
N SER A 232 -18.21 -14.40 -78.22
CA SER A 232 -19.59 -14.40 -77.74
C SER A 232 -19.70 -13.69 -76.40
N LYS A 233 -20.81 -12.97 -76.18
CA LYS A 233 -21.17 -12.36 -74.88
C LYS A 233 -21.72 -13.37 -73.85
N VAL A 234 -22.00 -14.61 -74.27
CA VAL A 234 -22.70 -15.65 -73.49
C VAL A 234 -21.77 -16.79 -73.07
N ASP A 235 -20.61 -16.92 -73.69
CA ASP A 235 -19.71 -18.06 -73.48
C ASP A 235 -19.00 -18.03 -72.11
N GLU A 236 -18.68 -19.20 -71.57
CA GLU A 236 -17.91 -19.32 -70.32
C GLU A 236 -16.48 -18.88 -70.60
N GLY A 237 -16.15 -17.63 -70.22
CA GLY A 237 -14.88 -16.98 -70.56
C GLY A 237 -13.65 -17.86 -70.31
N LEU A 238 -12.72 -17.85 -71.27
CA LEU A 238 -11.48 -18.61 -71.24
C LEU A 238 -10.51 -18.04 -70.21
N ARG A 239 -9.69 -18.91 -69.60
CA ARG A 239 -8.57 -18.48 -68.75
C ARG A 239 -7.43 -17.93 -69.61
N ILE A 240 -6.67 -16.98 -69.07
CA ILE A 240 -5.59 -16.30 -69.80
C ILE A 240 -4.58 -17.26 -70.45
N GLN A 241 -4.30 -18.42 -69.83
CA GLN A 241 -3.36 -19.43 -70.34
C GLN A 241 -3.79 -20.01 -71.70
N GLN A 242 -5.09 -20.09 -71.97
CA GLN A 242 -5.70 -20.68 -73.17
C GLN A 242 -5.78 -19.71 -74.36
N LEU A 243 -5.36 -18.45 -74.18
CA LEU A 243 -5.47 -17.41 -75.20
C LEU A 243 -4.26 -17.39 -76.16
N SER A 244 -4.50 -16.95 -77.40
CA SER A 244 -3.44 -16.66 -78.38
C SER A 244 -2.54 -15.50 -77.90
N GLY A 245 -1.28 -15.45 -78.37
CA GLY A 245 -0.33 -14.40 -77.99
C GLY A 245 -0.85 -12.99 -78.19
N GLY A 246 -1.50 -12.70 -79.33
CA GLY A 246 -2.10 -11.38 -79.60
C GLY A 246 -3.32 -11.08 -78.70
N GLN A 247 -4.10 -12.10 -78.35
CA GLN A 247 -5.22 -11.96 -77.41
C GLN A 247 -4.73 -11.68 -75.99
N LYS A 248 -3.63 -12.32 -75.56
CA LYS A 248 -2.99 -12.04 -74.27
C LYS A 248 -2.51 -10.59 -74.19
N SER A 249 -1.86 -10.09 -75.25
CA SER A 249 -1.43 -8.68 -75.33
C SER A 249 -2.60 -7.70 -75.24
N LEU A 250 -3.72 -7.99 -75.91
CA LEU A 250 -4.92 -7.14 -75.85
C LEU A 250 -5.55 -7.11 -74.44
N VAL A 251 -5.62 -8.27 -73.77
CA VAL A 251 -6.12 -8.38 -72.39
C VAL A 251 -5.22 -7.61 -71.42
N ALA A 252 -3.91 -7.68 -71.61
CA ALA A 252 -2.95 -6.92 -70.81
C ALA A 252 -3.14 -5.40 -71.00
N LEU A 253 -3.25 -4.93 -72.25
CA LEU A 253 -3.53 -3.52 -72.55
C LEU A 253 -4.86 -3.05 -71.96
N ALA A 254 -5.92 -3.84 -72.09
CA ALA A 254 -7.22 -3.53 -71.48
C ALA A 254 -7.13 -3.40 -69.95
N THR A 255 -6.32 -4.26 -69.31
CA THR A 255 -6.09 -4.21 -67.86
C THR A 255 -5.35 -2.94 -67.45
N VAL A 256 -4.28 -2.57 -68.17
CA VAL A 256 -3.52 -1.35 -67.90
C VAL A 256 -4.40 -0.11 -68.05
N PHE A 257 -5.21 -0.03 -69.12
CA PHE A 257 -6.13 1.08 -69.33
C PHE A 257 -7.27 1.13 -68.30
N ALA A 258 -7.76 -0.02 -67.83
CA ALA A 258 -8.75 -0.07 -66.76
C ALA A 258 -8.22 0.49 -65.44
N ILE A 259 -6.96 0.16 -65.11
CA ILE A 259 -6.25 0.70 -63.95
C ILE A 259 -6.03 2.20 -64.13
N GLN A 260 -5.55 2.65 -65.29
CA GLN A 260 -5.35 4.07 -65.59
C GLN A 260 -6.62 4.90 -65.43
N LYS A 261 -7.78 4.36 -65.86
CA LYS A 261 -9.07 5.03 -65.66
C LYS A 261 -9.48 5.15 -64.19
N CYS A 262 -9.03 4.23 -63.34
CA CYS A 262 -9.33 4.22 -61.92
C CYS A 262 -8.37 5.13 -61.13
N ASP A 263 -7.08 5.05 -61.45
CA ASP A 263 -6.01 5.82 -60.81
C ASP A 263 -4.98 6.26 -61.87
N PRO A 264 -5.09 7.48 -62.40
CA PRO A 264 -4.25 7.94 -63.51
C PRO A 264 -2.83 8.27 -63.04
N ALA A 265 -1.84 7.58 -63.58
CA ALA A 265 -0.43 7.88 -63.35
C ALA A 265 0.04 9.07 -64.22
N PRO A 266 1.07 9.81 -63.79
CA PRO A 266 1.54 11.02 -64.48
C PRO A 266 2.14 10.76 -65.87
N PHE A 267 2.68 9.57 -66.14
CA PHE A 267 3.14 9.18 -67.48
C PHE A 267 3.11 7.66 -67.65
N TYR A 268 2.99 7.22 -68.90
CA TYR A 268 3.05 5.81 -69.31
C TYR A 268 4.02 5.69 -70.50
N LEU A 269 4.93 4.73 -70.44
CA LEU A 269 5.82 4.38 -71.55
C LEU A 269 5.44 2.98 -72.01
N PHE A 270 5.04 2.87 -73.27
CA PHE A 270 4.73 1.60 -73.92
C PHE A 270 5.87 1.26 -74.88
N ASP A 271 6.53 0.13 -74.64
CA ASP A 271 7.59 -0.37 -75.51
C ASP A 271 7.06 -1.58 -76.30
N GLU A 272 7.24 -1.56 -77.62
CA GLU A 272 6.88 -2.64 -78.57
C GLU A 272 5.47 -3.25 -78.43
N ILE A 273 4.46 -2.47 -78.03
CA ILE A 273 3.09 -2.97 -77.81
C ILE A 273 2.35 -3.41 -79.09
N ASP A 274 2.87 -3.06 -80.26
CA ASP A 274 2.30 -3.36 -81.58
C ASP A 274 2.91 -4.60 -82.25
N ALA A 275 4.02 -5.15 -81.72
CA ALA A 275 4.77 -6.24 -82.36
C ALA A 275 3.99 -7.56 -82.53
N ASN A 276 2.95 -7.80 -81.72
CA ASN A 276 2.16 -9.03 -81.74
C ASN A 276 0.67 -8.81 -82.05
N SER A 277 0.29 -7.56 -82.38
CA SER A 277 -1.09 -7.17 -82.66
C SER A 277 -1.38 -7.39 -84.14
N THR A 278 -2.15 -8.42 -84.48
CA THR A 278 -2.51 -8.70 -85.87
C THR A 278 -3.18 -7.48 -86.48
N HIS A 279 -2.70 -7.05 -87.65
CA HIS A 279 -2.91 -5.80 -88.41
C HIS A 279 -4.37 -5.30 -88.59
N ASN A 280 -5.39 -5.99 -88.08
CA ASN A 280 -6.82 -5.72 -88.28
C ASN A 280 -7.51 -4.90 -87.17
N ILE A 281 -6.88 -4.66 -86.01
CA ILE A 281 -7.57 -3.95 -84.90
C ILE A 281 -7.46 -2.41 -85.04
N ALA A 282 -6.52 -1.90 -85.86
CA ALA A 282 -6.30 -0.46 -86.05
C ALA A 282 -7.10 0.16 -87.22
N GLN A 283 -7.98 -0.59 -87.91
CA GLN A 283 -8.70 -0.14 -89.12
C GLN A 283 -10.22 -0.33 -89.10
N GLN A 284 -10.87 -0.41 -87.93
CA GLN A 284 -12.34 -0.30 -87.84
C GLN A 284 -12.75 0.75 -86.82
#